data_AF-A0A0Q8T3D3-F1
#
_entry.id   AF-A0A0Q8T3D3-F1
#
_cell.length_a   1.000
_cell.length_b   1.000
_cell.length_c   1.000
_cell.angle_alpha   90.00
_cell.angle_beta   90.00
_cell.angle_gamma   90.00
#
_symmetry.space_group_name_H-M   'P 1'
#
loop_
_entity.id
_entity.type
_entity.pdbx_description
1 polymer ?
#
loop_
_entity_poly.entity_id
_entity_poly.type
_entity_poly.pdbx_seq_one_letter_code
_entity_poly.pdbx_strand_id
1 'polypeptide(L)'
;MLYQIYETQRSLMEPLTDFAQAASKLFSNSMSPLSQTTFAQRMSAGYDLLYRLGKDYEKPVFGIHTVDVDGVGVAVHENIELDKPFCELRRFKRFSDDTDTLVKIKAQPVVLIVAPLSGHYATLLRDTVRTMLKDHKVYITDWKNARLVPLSEGEFHLDDYVNYVQEFIRHLQATYGNCHVISVCQPTVPVLAAVSLMASRGEKTPLTMTMMGGPIDARKSPTAVNNLAMNRSYEWFENNVIYRVPDNFPGAGRRVYPGFLQYTGFVAMNPDRHATSHYDYFKDLIKGDDASVEAHRKFYDEYNAVLDMDADYYLETIKTVFQDYNLVHGTWDVRSPEGKVERVRPQDITTTALFTVEGELDDISGSGQTEAAHDLCTGIVRKEQRHLEAKGAGHYGIFSGRRWRDIVYPEVRKFILAHEVPQKKAPRPVAVTELPDDSPPVPPRKAVVASKPAVKKAAPAKAAVKPAAKAAAPKKPAVVAVKAVPAPAKAAVQAAPATGAAAAPEPDAVPTAKAAVTAAPAPRTRRTTAARKA
;
A
#
# COMPACT_ATOMS: atom_id res chain seq x y z
N MET A 1 -17.01 13.77 17.38
CA MET A 1 -16.09 14.00 18.52
C MET A 1 -14.89 13.07 18.55
N LEU A 2 -15.01 11.74 18.31
CA LEU A 2 -13.88 10.80 18.48
C LEU A 2 -12.58 11.21 17.77
N TYR A 3 -12.63 11.64 16.51
CA TYR A 3 -11.45 12.13 15.79
C TYR A 3 -10.80 13.35 16.47
N GLN A 4 -11.60 14.37 16.85
CA GLN A 4 -11.08 15.53 17.60
C GLN A 4 -10.45 15.12 18.95
N ILE A 5 -11.07 14.20 19.68
CA ILE A 5 -10.52 13.65 20.94
C ILE A 5 -9.19 12.94 20.69
N TYR A 6 -9.12 12.08 19.67
CA TYR A 6 -7.90 11.35 19.29
C TYR A 6 -6.77 12.32 18.92
N GLU A 7 -7.03 13.30 18.05
CA GLU A 7 -6.03 14.31 17.67
C GLU A 7 -5.60 15.19 18.85
N THR A 8 -6.53 15.53 19.75
CA THR A 8 -6.20 16.31 20.96
C THR A 8 -5.32 15.50 21.91
N GLN A 9 -5.63 14.21 22.13
CA GLN A 9 -4.79 13.30 22.91
C GLN A 9 -3.42 13.10 22.26
N ARG A 10 -3.35 12.97 20.93
CA ARG A 10 -2.12 12.85 20.15
C ARG A 10 -1.22 14.07 20.32
N SER A 11 -1.73 15.28 20.08
CA SER A 11 -0.99 16.54 20.26
C SER A 11 -0.53 16.78 21.69
N LEU A 12 -1.27 16.31 22.70
CA LEU A 12 -0.84 16.38 24.11
C LEU A 12 0.27 15.37 24.46
N MET A 13 0.37 14.26 23.72
CA MET A 13 1.37 13.21 23.94
C MET A 13 2.67 13.42 23.14
N GLU A 14 2.64 14.24 22.10
CA GLU A 14 3.78 14.52 21.21
C GLU A 14 5.08 14.88 21.97
N PRO A 15 5.10 15.80 22.96
CA PRO A 15 6.32 16.13 23.71
C PRO A 15 6.87 14.97 24.55
N LEU A 16 5.99 14.07 25.02
CA LEU A 16 6.38 12.87 25.76
C LEU A 16 6.97 11.81 24.83
N THR A 17 6.47 11.72 23.61
CA THR A 17 6.95 10.75 22.60
C THR A 17 8.30 11.16 22.01
N ASP A 18 8.53 12.46 21.78
CA ASP A 18 9.85 12.98 21.40
C ASP A 18 10.89 12.72 22.50
N PHE A 19 10.52 12.94 23.76
CA PHE A 19 11.37 12.57 24.90
C PHE A 19 11.67 11.07 24.93
N ALA A 20 10.68 10.21 24.67
CA ALA A 20 10.88 8.76 24.58
C ALA A 20 11.82 8.38 23.41
N GLN A 21 11.72 9.03 22.26
CA GLN A 21 12.64 8.80 21.14
C GLN A 21 14.09 9.18 21.50
N ALA A 22 14.27 10.34 22.14
CA ALA A 22 15.58 10.81 22.59
C ALA A 22 16.18 9.88 23.66
N ALA A 23 15.38 9.45 24.64
CA ALA A 23 15.78 8.49 25.66
C ALA A 23 16.16 7.13 25.06
N SER A 24 15.35 6.60 24.13
CA SER A 24 15.66 5.35 23.42
C SER A 24 17.03 5.39 22.72
N LYS A 25 17.32 6.49 22.01
CA LYS A 25 18.62 6.73 21.36
C LYS A 25 19.77 6.86 22.37
N LEU A 26 19.55 7.55 23.50
CA LEU A 26 20.57 7.73 24.55
C LEU A 26 20.93 6.43 25.29
N PHE A 27 20.00 5.48 25.43
CA PHE A 27 20.26 4.17 26.04
C PHE A 27 20.76 3.10 25.04
N SER A 28 20.54 3.28 23.73
CA SER A 28 21.03 2.35 22.68
C SER A 28 22.37 2.73 22.05
N ASN A 29 22.75 4.01 22.04
CA ASN A 29 24.02 4.46 21.49
C ASN A 29 25.20 3.97 22.36
N SER A 30 26.06 3.11 21.82
CA SER A 30 27.23 2.52 22.52
C SER A 30 28.25 3.53 23.03
N MET A 31 28.26 4.77 22.49
CA MET A 31 29.09 5.88 22.93
C MET A 31 28.51 6.64 24.14
N SER A 32 27.30 6.29 24.59
CA SER A 32 26.63 6.91 25.73
C SER A 32 27.03 6.20 27.04
N PRO A 33 27.43 6.93 28.10
CA PRO A 33 27.63 6.32 29.43
C PRO A 33 26.39 5.57 29.95
N LEU A 34 25.18 5.98 29.52
CA LEU A 34 23.93 5.34 29.90
C LEU A 34 23.72 3.97 29.25
N SER A 35 24.32 3.71 28.07
CA SER A 35 24.20 2.42 27.38
C SER A 35 24.97 1.29 28.06
N GLN A 36 25.90 1.64 28.96
CA GLN A 36 26.73 0.69 29.71
C GLN A 36 26.04 0.21 31.01
N THR A 37 24.83 0.69 31.30
CA THR A 37 24.06 0.25 32.48
C THR A 37 23.40 -1.10 32.24
N THR A 38 23.31 -1.95 33.27
CA THR A 38 22.76 -3.32 33.18
C THR A 38 21.33 -3.39 32.63
N PHE A 39 20.57 -2.30 32.76
CA PHE A 39 19.20 -2.19 32.26
C PHE A 39 19.07 -1.37 30.97
N ALA A 40 20.16 -0.86 30.39
CA ALA A 40 20.15 0.03 29.21
C ALA A 40 19.32 -0.52 28.05
N GLN A 41 19.51 -1.79 27.68
CA GLN A 41 18.74 -2.43 26.60
C GLN A 41 17.24 -2.50 26.91
N ARG A 42 16.86 -2.76 28.18
CA ARG A 42 15.44 -2.79 28.61
C ARG A 42 14.84 -1.40 28.65
N MET A 43 15.58 -0.39 29.11
CA MET A 43 15.16 1.01 29.12
C MET A 43 15.01 1.54 27.69
N SER A 44 15.98 1.26 26.81
CA SER A 44 15.91 1.61 25.39
C SER A 44 14.71 0.95 24.71
N ALA A 45 14.48 -0.35 24.90
CA ALA A 45 13.33 -1.04 24.33
C ALA A 45 11.99 -0.51 24.88
N GLY A 46 11.91 -0.18 26.18
CA GLY A 46 10.72 0.41 26.79
C GLY A 46 10.41 1.81 26.27
N TYR A 47 11.44 2.66 26.08
CA TYR A 47 11.28 3.98 25.48
C TYR A 47 11.02 3.92 23.96
N ASP A 48 11.60 2.96 23.23
CA ASP A 48 11.27 2.73 21.81
C ASP A 48 9.81 2.31 21.64
N LEU A 49 9.31 1.44 22.53
CA LEU A 49 7.90 1.05 22.57
C LEU A 49 7.00 2.25 22.91
N LEU A 50 7.34 3.04 23.93
CA LEU A 50 6.56 4.23 24.31
C LEU A 50 6.53 5.28 23.18
N TYR A 51 7.65 5.50 22.50
CA TYR A 51 7.71 6.33 21.30
C TYR A 51 6.82 5.79 20.19
N ARG A 52 6.93 4.50 19.85
CA ARG A 52 6.12 3.84 18.81
C ARG A 52 4.62 3.86 19.10
N LEU A 53 4.22 3.84 20.38
CA LEU A 53 2.80 3.88 20.80
C LEU A 53 2.15 5.27 20.71
N GLY A 54 2.92 6.36 20.62
CA GLY A 54 2.37 7.72 20.61
C GLY A 54 2.89 8.66 19.54
N LYS A 55 3.91 8.29 18.76
CA LYS A 55 4.39 9.09 17.62
C LYS A 55 3.32 9.22 16.55
N ASP A 56 3.37 10.32 15.78
CA ASP A 56 2.70 10.36 14.48
C ASP A 56 3.43 9.44 13.50
N TYR A 57 2.67 8.87 12.56
CA TYR A 57 3.20 8.05 11.47
C TYR A 57 3.00 8.83 10.16
N GLU A 58 3.98 9.69 9.87
CA GLU A 58 4.04 10.43 8.61
C GLU A 58 4.08 9.49 7.39
N LYS A 59 3.68 10.02 6.22
CA LYS A 59 3.76 9.31 4.94
C LYS A 59 5.20 8.82 4.70
N PRO A 60 5.45 7.50 4.57
CA PRO A 60 6.79 7.00 4.30
C PRO A 60 7.26 7.43 2.90
N VAL A 61 8.57 7.47 2.71
CA VAL A 61 9.18 7.62 1.38
C VAL A 61 9.47 6.26 0.76
N PHE A 62 9.45 6.15 -0.58
CA PHE A 62 9.88 4.92 -1.24
C PHE A 62 11.37 4.62 -0.99
N GLY A 63 12.24 5.64 -0.97
CA GLY A 63 13.65 5.47 -0.60
C GLY A 63 14.43 4.51 -1.51
N ILE A 64 14.03 4.43 -2.78
CA ILE A 64 14.71 3.63 -3.81
C ILE A 64 15.67 4.57 -4.54
N HIS A 65 16.92 4.63 -4.07
CA HIS A 65 17.97 5.47 -4.67
C HIS A 65 18.79 4.74 -5.73
N THR A 66 18.88 3.41 -5.64
CA THR A 66 19.60 2.55 -6.59
C THR A 66 18.89 1.21 -6.75
N VAL A 67 19.02 0.62 -7.94
CA VAL A 67 18.63 -0.76 -8.26
C VAL A 67 19.74 -1.44 -9.05
N ASP A 68 19.86 -2.75 -8.88
CA ASP A 68 20.75 -3.58 -9.69
C ASP A 68 20.06 -3.98 -11.00
N VAL A 69 20.73 -3.73 -12.13
CA VAL A 69 20.34 -4.18 -13.47
C VAL A 69 21.50 -4.96 -14.05
N ASP A 70 21.39 -6.28 -14.10
CA ASP A 70 22.42 -7.21 -14.59
C ASP A 70 23.80 -7.03 -13.91
N GLY A 71 23.85 -6.70 -12.61
CA GLY A 71 25.10 -6.41 -11.90
C GLY A 71 25.58 -4.96 -12.00
N VAL A 72 24.91 -4.10 -12.77
CA VAL A 72 25.19 -2.66 -12.87
C VAL A 72 24.28 -1.90 -11.90
N GLY A 73 24.89 -1.10 -11.03
CA GLY A 73 24.17 -0.22 -10.10
C GLY A 73 23.60 0.99 -10.82
N VAL A 74 22.28 1.00 -11.02
CA VAL A 74 21.53 2.06 -11.72
C VAL A 74 20.92 3.01 -10.70
N ALA A 75 21.18 4.32 -10.84
CA ALA A 75 20.61 5.34 -9.98
C ALA A 75 19.12 5.58 -10.30
N VAL A 76 18.32 5.83 -9.27
CA VAL A 76 16.88 6.03 -9.36
C VAL A 76 16.51 7.39 -8.79
N HIS A 77 15.76 8.17 -9.58
CA HIS A 77 15.14 9.42 -9.15
C HIS A 77 13.62 9.28 -9.20
N GLU A 78 12.96 9.75 -8.15
CA GLU A 78 11.52 9.68 -7.97
C GLU A 78 10.89 11.03 -8.29
N ASN A 79 10.00 11.05 -9.28
CA ASN A 79 9.33 12.25 -9.78
C ASN A 79 7.81 12.11 -9.65
N ILE A 80 7.13 13.20 -9.32
CA ILE A 80 5.70 13.36 -9.59
C ILE A 80 5.57 13.70 -11.09
N GLU A 81 4.90 12.86 -11.87
CA GLU A 81 4.69 13.09 -13.31
C GLU A 81 3.31 13.71 -13.60
N LEU A 82 2.29 13.36 -12.81
CA LEU A 82 1.02 14.09 -12.75
C LEU A 82 0.63 14.29 -11.28
N ASP A 83 0.14 15.48 -10.95
CA ASP A 83 -0.30 15.85 -9.62
C ASP A 83 -1.81 16.16 -9.65
N LYS A 84 -2.63 15.27 -9.07
CA LYS A 84 -4.09 15.43 -8.98
C LYS A 84 -4.50 15.64 -7.51
N PRO A 85 -5.67 16.22 -7.22
CA PRO A 85 -6.05 16.56 -5.85
C PRO A 85 -6.00 15.40 -4.85
N PHE A 86 -6.37 14.18 -5.28
CA PHE A 86 -6.37 12.97 -4.44
C PHE A 86 -5.27 11.95 -4.77
N CYS A 87 -4.43 12.18 -5.80
CA CYS A 87 -3.45 11.19 -6.25
C CYS A 87 -2.26 11.81 -6.99
N GLU A 88 -1.05 11.35 -6.70
CA GLU A 88 0.14 11.62 -7.51
C GLU A 88 0.42 10.41 -8.42
N LEU A 89 0.58 10.62 -9.72
CA LEU A 89 1.19 9.62 -10.59
C LEU A 89 2.71 9.77 -10.46
N ARG A 90 3.33 8.90 -9.66
CA ARG A 90 4.78 8.89 -9.45
C ARG A 90 5.51 8.04 -10.48
N ARG A 91 6.74 8.45 -10.80
CA ARG A 91 7.62 7.81 -11.76
C ARG A 91 9.00 7.61 -11.17
N PHE A 92 9.53 6.40 -11.33
CA PHE A 92 10.90 6.06 -10.94
C PHE A 92 11.80 6.07 -12.18
N LYS A 93 12.46 7.20 -12.43
CA LYS A 93 13.36 7.38 -13.58
C LYS A 93 14.74 6.81 -13.25
N ARG A 94 15.24 5.95 -14.13
CA ARG A 94 16.53 5.26 -14.01
C ARG A 94 17.62 5.96 -14.82
N PHE A 95 18.82 6.02 -14.27
CA PHE A 95 20.01 6.65 -14.84
C PHE A 95 21.21 5.70 -14.70
N SER A 96 21.96 5.54 -15.78
CA SER A 96 23.23 4.81 -15.81
C SER A 96 24.18 5.55 -16.74
N ASP A 97 25.46 5.61 -16.34
CA ASP A 97 26.55 6.08 -17.18
C ASP A 97 27.10 4.93 -18.07
N ASP A 98 26.76 3.67 -17.74
CA ASP A 98 27.00 2.54 -18.63
C ASP A 98 26.05 2.59 -19.85
N THR A 99 26.64 2.55 -21.04
CA THR A 99 25.91 2.81 -22.30
C THR A 99 24.99 1.65 -22.68
N ASP A 100 25.41 0.40 -22.48
CA ASP A 100 24.59 -0.77 -22.83
C ASP A 100 23.39 -0.89 -21.89
N THR A 101 23.60 -0.71 -20.59
CA THR A 101 22.53 -0.59 -19.59
C THR A 101 21.59 0.56 -19.94
N LEU A 102 22.11 1.73 -20.33
CA LEU A 102 21.31 2.89 -20.70
C LEU A 102 20.44 2.63 -21.94
N VAL A 103 20.92 1.90 -22.94
CA VAL A 103 20.13 1.45 -24.10
C VAL A 103 19.05 0.46 -23.65
N LYS A 104 19.41 -0.54 -22.84
CA LYS A 104 18.48 -1.55 -22.31
C LYS A 104 17.31 -0.92 -21.54
N ILE A 105 17.58 -0.07 -20.55
CA ILE A 105 16.53 0.55 -19.71
C ILE A 105 15.63 1.52 -20.49
N LYS A 106 16.11 2.09 -21.60
CA LYS A 106 15.31 2.90 -22.53
C LYS A 106 14.37 2.06 -23.39
N ALA A 107 14.74 0.82 -23.74
CA ALA A 107 13.92 -0.09 -24.53
C ALA A 107 12.82 -0.83 -23.71
N GLN A 108 13.04 -1.03 -22.41
CA GLN A 108 12.18 -1.84 -21.54
C GLN A 108 10.69 -1.42 -21.46
N PRO A 109 9.75 -2.36 -21.19
CA PRO A 109 8.31 -2.11 -21.04
C PRO A 109 7.97 -0.97 -20.08
N VAL A 110 6.87 -0.25 -20.34
CA VAL A 110 6.30 0.73 -19.37
C VAL A 110 5.12 0.13 -18.64
N VAL A 111 5.14 0.23 -17.31
CA VAL A 111 4.16 -0.38 -16.42
C VAL A 111 3.57 0.67 -15.47
N LEU A 112 2.25 0.75 -15.45
CA LEU A 112 1.47 1.43 -14.42
C LEU A 112 1.14 0.44 -13.30
N ILE A 113 1.63 0.70 -12.09
CA ILE A 113 1.21 0.01 -10.88
C ILE A 113 0.10 0.85 -10.24
N VAL A 114 -1.08 0.28 -10.04
CA VAL A 114 -2.19 0.90 -9.33
C VAL A 114 -2.18 0.35 -7.91
N ALA A 115 -1.74 1.18 -6.98
CA ALA A 115 -1.64 0.86 -5.56
C ALA A 115 -3.00 0.96 -4.85
N PRO A 116 -3.24 0.19 -3.78
CA PRO A 116 -4.49 0.23 -3.05
C PRO A 116 -4.74 1.57 -2.37
N LEU A 117 -5.99 2.05 -2.45
CA LEU A 117 -6.52 3.08 -1.56
C LEU A 117 -7.37 2.37 -0.50
N SER A 118 -6.67 1.74 0.44
CA SER A 118 -7.23 0.96 1.55
C SER A 118 -6.55 1.35 2.87
N GLY A 119 -6.53 2.65 3.16
CA GLY A 119 -6.00 3.20 4.41
C GLY A 119 -4.48 3.28 4.54
N HIS A 120 -3.70 2.92 3.51
CA HIS A 120 -2.23 2.88 3.58
C HIS A 120 -1.61 3.56 2.33
N TYR A 121 -0.38 4.06 2.46
CA TYR A 121 0.34 4.69 1.35
C TYR A 121 0.90 3.65 0.37
N ALA A 122 1.13 4.09 -0.88
CA ALA A 122 1.64 3.24 -1.97
C ALA A 122 3.05 2.65 -1.71
N THR A 123 3.75 3.13 -0.66
CA THR A 123 5.05 2.61 -0.24
C THR A 123 5.00 1.18 0.32
N LEU A 124 3.83 0.64 0.69
CA LEU A 124 3.68 -0.81 0.91
C LEU A 124 4.10 -1.64 -0.32
N LEU A 125 4.01 -1.07 -1.53
CA LEU A 125 4.49 -1.68 -2.77
C LEU A 125 5.95 -1.33 -3.08
N ARG A 126 6.75 -0.86 -2.12
CA ARG A 126 8.18 -0.52 -2.32
C ARG A 126 8.99 -1.70 -2.84
N ASP A 127 8.74 -2.92 -2.35
CA ASP A 127 9.43 -4.12 -2.84
C ASP A 127 8.97 -4.51 -4.26
N THR A 128 7.67 -4.32 -4.56
CA THR A 128 7.11 -4.42 -5.91
C THR A 128 7.84 -3.47 -6.87
N VAL A 129 7.87 -2.17 -6.56
CA VAL A 129 8.53 -1.12 -7.35
C VAL A 129 10.03 -1.41 -7.50
N ARG A 130 10.73 -1.73 -6.42
CA ARG A 130 12.18 -2.06 -6.43
C ARG A 130 12.48 -3.26 -7.32
N THR A 131 11.63 -4.28 -7.28
CA THR A 131 11.77 -5.50 -8.09
C THR A 131 11.49 -5.21 -9.56
N MET A 132 10.41 -4.50 -9.87
CA MET A 132 10.02 -4.16 -11.24
C MET A 132 10.97 -3.18 -11.92
N LEU A 133 11.66 -2.33 -11.17
CA LEU A 133 12.65 -1.39 -11.69
C LEU A 133 13.89 -2.05 -12.31
N LYS A 134 14.05 -3.36 -12.21
CA LYS A 134 15.09 -4.10 -12.94
C LYS A 134 14.75 -4.21 -14.43
N ASP A 135 13.49 -4.50 -14.75
CA ASP A 135 13.05 -4.83 -16.11
C ASP A 135 12.09 -3.83 -16.75
N HIS A 136 11.61 -2.83 -16.02
CA HIS A 136 10.51 -1.96 -16.48
C HIS A 136 10.72 -0.47 -16.17
N LYS A 137 10.11 0.40 -16.99
CA LYS A 137 9.85 1.80 -16.65
C LYS A 137 8.62 1.84 -15.73
N VAL A 138 8.84 2.06 -14.43
CA VAL A 138 7.78 1.98 -13.42
C VAL A 138 7.14 3.34 -13.15
N TYR A 139 5.82 3.36 -13.25
CA TYR A 139 4.94 4.39 -12.73
C TYR A 139 4.03 3.78 -11.64
N ILE A 140 3.66 4.55 -10.62
CA ILE A 140 2.75 4.10 -9.55
C ILE A 140 1.76 5.21 -9.17
N THR A 141 0.51 4.83 -8.86
CA THR A 141 -0.44 5.74 -8.21
C THR A 141 -0.13 5.88 -6.72
N ASP A 142 0.06 7.09 -6.23
CA ASP A 142 0.34 7.37 -4.83
C ASP A 142 -0.74 8.29 -4.25
N TRP A 143 -1.72 7.69 -3.57
CA TRP A 143 -2.91 8.37 -3.07
C TRP A 143 -2.57 9.35 -1.94
N LYS A 144 -3.26 10.49 -1.95
CA LYS A 144 -3.12 11.52 -0.93
C LYS A 144 -4.05 11.23 0.25
N ASN A 145 -3.59 11.55 1.44
CA ASN A 145 -4.40 11.47 2.65
C ASN A 145 -5.50 12.54 2.60
N ALA A 146 -6.77 12.14 2.62
CA ALA A 146 -7.91 13.05 2.41
C ALA A 146 -7.95 14.21 3.42
N ARG A 147 -7.41 14.03 4.64
CA ARG A 147 -7.28 15.13 5.63
C ARG A 147 -6.44 16.30 5.14
N LEU A 148 -5.55 16.07 4.17
CA LEU A 148 -4.67 17.08 3.57
C LEU A 148 -5.24 17.70 2.27
N VAL A 149 -6.42 17.26 1.81
CA VAL A 149 -7.04 17.74 0.56
C VAL A 149 -8.13 18.78 0.87
N PRO A 150 -7.95 20.07 0.52
CA PRO A 150 -8.93 21.13 0.80
C PRO A 150 -10.32 20.85 0.22
N LEU A 151 -11.37 21.40 0.83
CA LEU A 151 -12.75 21.24 0.35
C LEU A 151 -12.99 21.91 -1.02
N SER A 152 -12.15 22.88 -1.40
CA SER A 152 -12.19 23.50 -2.74
C SER A 152 -11.90 22.53 -3.87
N GLU A 153 -11.26 21.39 -3.59
CA GLU A 153 -10.93 20.35 -4.57
C GLU A 153 -12.08 19.35 -4.80
N GLY A 154 -13.25 19.57 -4.17
CA GLY A 154 -14.42 18.69 -4.29
C GLY A 154 -14.35 17.43 -3.42
N GLU A 155 -15.30 16.53 -3.62
CA GLU A 155 -15.34 15.18 -3.04
C GLU A 155 -14.56 14.20 -3.92
N PHE A 156 -14.33 12.97 -3.45
CA PHE A 156 -13.67 11.93 -4.25
C PHE A 156 -14.51 10.66 -4.20
N HIS A 157 -15.01 10.26 -5.38
CA HIS A 157 -15.89 9.12 -5.57
C HIS A 157 -15.15 7.90 -6.12
N LEU A 158 -15.80 6.74 -6.09
CA LEU A 158 -15.30 5.54 -6.78
C LEU A 158 -15.20 5.75 -8.29
N ASP A 159 -16.09 6.58 -8.86
CA ASP A 159 -16.04 6.99 -10.26
C ASP A 159 -14.77 7.82 -10.57
N ASP A 160 -14.35 8.72 -9.67
CA ASP A 160 -13.12 9.49 -9.83
C ASP A 160 -11.88 8.61 -9.83
N TYR A 161 -11.86 7.56 -9.00
CA TYR A 161 -10.80 6.55 -9.04
C TYR A 161 -10.70 5.92 -10.43
N VAL A 162 -11.84 5.46 -10.98
CA VAL A 162 -11.90 4.85 -12.32
C VAL A 162 -11.44 5.85 -13.39
N ASN A 163 -11.86 7.10 -13.31
CA ASN A 163 -11.48 8.16 -14.24
C ASN A 163 -9.98 8.50 -14.17
N TYR A 164 -9.39 8.57 -12.97
CA TYR A 164 -7.95 8.78 -12.76
C TYR A 164 -7.13 7.65 -13.38
N VAL A 165 -7.54 6.38 -13.21
CA VAL A 165 -6.87 5.23 -13.84
C VAL A 165 -6.89 5.36 -15.37
N GLN A 166 -8.04 5.69 -15.96
CA GLN A 166 -8.13 5.89 -17.42
C GLN A 166 -7.21 7.03 -17.89
N GLU A 167 -7.15 8.15 -17.17
CA GLU A 167 -6.26 9.27 -17.47
C GLU A 167 -4.77 8.86 -17.42
N PHE A 168 -4.36 8.12 -16.39
CA PHE A 168 -2.98 7.64 -16.26
C PHE A 168 -2.61 6.64 -17.36
N ILE A 169 -3.53 5.74 -17.75
CA ILE A 169 -3.34 4.86 -18.91
C ILE A 169 -3.19 5.71 -20.19
N ARG A 170 -4.08 6.67 -20.44
CA ARG A 170 -4.00 7.56 -21.61
C ARG A 170 -2.69 8.35 -21.67
N HIS A 171 -2.22 8.89 -20.54
CA HIS A 171 -0.95 9.62 -20.43
C HIS A 171 0.26 8.77 -20.82
N LEU A 172 0.35 7.53 -20.31
CA LEU A 172 1.43 6.61 -20.66
C LEU A 172 1.35 6.19 -22.13
N GLN A 173 0.15 5.90 -22.64
CA GLN A 173 -0.02 5.52 -24.05
C GLN A 173 0.26 6.68 -25.02
N ALA A 174 -0.05 7.93 -24.64
CA ALA A 174 0.36 9.11 -25.39
C ALA A 174 1.90 9.26 -25.41
N THR A 175 2.56 8.96 -24.30
CA THR A 175 4.02 9.10 -24.15
C THR A 175 4.83 7.99 -24.83
N TYR A 176 4.41 6.72 -24.71
CA TYR A 176 5.17 5.54 -25.15
C TYR A 176 4.52 4.79 -26.32
N GLY A 177 3.26 5.10 -26.63
CA GLY A 177 2.45 4.41 -27.65
C GLY A 177 1.65 3.23 -27.12
N ASN A 178 2.00 2.69 -25.95
CA ASN A 178 1.35 1.57 -25.25
C ASN A 178 1.68 1.63 -23.74
N CYS A 179 1.08 0.76 -22.94
CA CYS A 179 1.52 0.46 -21.58
C CYS A 179 0.99 -0.90 -21.10
N HIS A 180 1.53 -1.38 -20.00
CA HIS A 180 1.01 -2.50 -19.20
C HIS A 180 0.45 -1.96 -17.87
N VAL A 181 -0.56 -2.63 -17.30
CA VAL A 181 -1.14 -2.26 -16.00
C VAL A 181 -1.04 -3.43 -15.02
N ILE A 182 -0.71 -3.12 -13.77
CA ILE A 182 -0.77 -4.03 -12.62
C ILE A 182 -1.62 -3.38 -11.53
N SER A 183 -2.57 -4.13 -10.98
CA SER A 183 -3.45 -3.72 -9.88
C SER A 183 -3.29 -4.68 -8.70
N VAL A 184 -3.20 -4.16 -7.48
CA VAL A 184 -2.83 -4.95 -6.28
C VAL A 184 -3.81 -4.70 -5.14
N CYS A 185 -4.54 -5.73 -4.69
CA CYS A 185 -5.63 -5.65 -3.73
C CYS A 185 -6.87 -4.90 -4.29
N GLN A 186 -7.49 -4.03 -3.49
CA GLN A 186 -8.67 -3.22 -3.80
C GLN A 186 -8.76 -2.61 -5.24
N PRO A 187 -7.67 -2.12 -5.88
CA PRO A 187 -7.72 -1.52 -7.21
C PRO A 187 -8.11 -2.44 -8.35
N THR A 188 -8.10 -3.77 -8.18
CA THR A 188 -8.44 -4.69 -9.28
C THR A 188 -9.82 -4.35 -9.86
N VAL A 189 -10.80 -4.07 -8.99
CA VAL A 189 -12.17 -3.73 -9.36
C VAL A 189 -12.26 -2.43 -10.20
N PRO A 190 -11.79 -1.25 -9.73
CA PRO A 190 -11.84 -0.04 -10.53
C PRO A 190 -10.89 -0.04 -11.73
N VAL A 191 -9.79 -0.80 -11.71
CA VAL A 191 -8.91 -0.96 -12.89
C VAL A 191 -9.61 -1.77 -13.98
N LEU A 192 -10.33 -2.85 -13.63
CA LEU A 192 -11.14 -3.58 -14.60
C LEU A 192 -12.25 -2.70 -15.17
N ALA A 193 -12.92 -1.89 -14.34
CA ALA A 193 -13.91 -0.92 -14.83
C ALA A 193 -13.30 0.12 -15.78
N ALA A 194 -12.14 0.69 -15.44
CA ALA A 194 -11.43 1.64 -16.29
C ALA A 194 -11.11 1.06 -17.68
N VAL A 195 -10.53 -0.14 -17.73
CA VAL A 195 -10.18 -0.81 -19.00
C VAL A 195 -11.45 -1.23 -19.77
N SER A 196 -12.51 -1.67 -19.08
CA SER A 196 -13.80 -2.01 -19.70
C SER A 196 -14.44 -0.82 -20.40
N LEU A 197 -14.48 0.34 -19.74
CA LEU A 197 -15.06 1.57 -20.29
C LEU A 197 -14.24 2.10 -21.48
N MET A 198 -12.90 2.03 -21.40
CA MET A 198 -12.03 2.33 -22.53
C MET A 198 -12.31 1.40 -23.73
N ALA A 199 -12.43 0.08 -23.49
CA ALA A 199 -12.76 -0.89 -24.54
C ALA A 199 -14.15 -0.64 -25.17
N SER A 200 -15.16 -0.37 -24.33
CA SER A 200 -16.54 -0.05 -24.77
C SER A 200 -16.60 1.19 -25.67
N ARG A 201 -15.69 2.16 -25.45
CA ARG A 201 -15.56 3.38 -26.28
C ARG A 201 -14.65 3.20 -27.50
N GLY A 202 -14.11 2.01 -27.73
CA GLY A 202 -13.15 1.73 -28.81
C GLY A 202 -11.79 2.42 -28.63
N GLU A 203 -11.46 2.84 -27.40
CA GLU A 203 -10.17 3.44 -27.10
C GLU A 203 -9.06 2.39 -27.10
N LYS A 204 -7.81 2.85 -27.23
CA LYS A 204 -6.67 1.95 -27.04
C LYS A 204 -6.58 1.55 -25.56
N THR A 205 -6.70 0.25 -25.29
CA THR A 205 -6.48 -0.37 -23.98
C THR A 205 -5.00 -0.74 -23.76
N PRO A 206 -4.54 -0.94 -22.51
CA PRO A 206 -3.20 -1.48 -22.24
C PRO A 206 -2.97 -2.85 -22.89
N LEU A 207 -1.71 -3.22 -23.10
CA LEU A 207 -1.34 -4.51 -23.71
C LEU A 207 -1.65 -5.68 -22.77
N THR A 208 -1.38 -5.50 -21.47
CA THR A 208 -1.73 -6.47 -20.43
C THR A 208 -2.35 -5.78 -19.23
N MET A 209 -3.24 -6.51 -18.55
CA MET A 209 -3.78 -6.18 -17.24
C MET A 209 -3.47 -7.33 -16.29
N THR A 210 -2.61 -7.07 -15.30
CA THR A 210 -2.31 -8.02 -14.21
C THR A 210 -3.09 -7.61 -12.97
N MET A 211 -3.75 -8.57 -12.32
CA MET A 211 -4.65 -8.34 -11.20
C MET A 211 -4.23 -9.27 -10.06
N MET A 212 -3.83 -8.73 -8.91
CA MET A 212 -3.20 -9.50 -7.84
C MET A 212 -4.01 -9.39 -6.54
N GLY A 213 -4.60 -10.51 -6.11
CA GLY A 213 -5.30 -10.70 -4.84
C GLY A 213 -6.32 -9.62 -4.55
N GLY A 214 -7.32 -9.42 -5.41
CA GLY A 214 -8.33 -8.39 -5.24
C GLY A 214 -9.77 -8.87 -5.47
N PRO A 215 -10.77 -8.20 -4.88
CA PRO A 215 -12.12 -8.73 -4.71
C PRO A 215 -13.02 -8.56 -5.96
N ILE A 216 -12.66 -9.18 -7.10
CA ILE A 216 -13.46 -9.09 -8.33
C ILE A 216 -14.82 -9.76 -8.15
N ASP A 217 -14.85 -10.96 -7.55
CA ASP A 217 -16.08 -11.58 -7.05
C ASP A 217 -15.97 -11.88 -5.56
N ALA A 218 -16.24 -10.86 -4.74
CA ALA A 218 -16.27 -10.90 -3.28
C ALA A 218 -17.24 -11.93 -2.65
N ARG A 219 -18.04 -12.65 -3.46
CA ARG A 219 -18.93 -13.74 -3.00
C ARG A 219 -18.20 -15.10 -2.98
N LYS A 220 -17.12 -15.26 -3.75
CA LYS A 220 -16.28 -16.46 -3.74
C LYS A 220 -15.41 -16.45 -2.48
N SER A 221 -15.32 -17.58 -1.77
CA SER A 221 -14.50 -17.77 -0.56
C SER A 221 -14.49 -16.58 0.42
N PRO A 222 -15.62 -16.19 1.04
CA PRO A 222 -15.71 -14.96 1.83
C PRO A 222 -14.78 -14.94 3.05
N THR A 223 -14.01 -13.86 3.20
CA THR A 223 -13.07 -13.62 4.31
C THR A 223 -13.72 -12.79 5.43
N ALA A 224 -12.96 -12.49 6.49
CA ALA A 224 -13.41 -11.57 7.55
C ALA A 224 -13.79 -10.18 7.01
N VAL A 225 -13.12 -9.72 5.95
CA VAL A 225 -13.41 -8.44 5.27
C VAL A 225 -14.79 -8.48 4.60
N ASN A 226 -15.08 -9.53 3.83
CA ASN A 226 -16.39 -9.74 3.21
C ASN A 226 -17.50 -9.83 4.27
N ASN A 227 -17.24 -10.55 5.37
CA ASN A 227 -18.19 -10.73 6.46
C ASN A 227 -18.51 -9.42 7.21
N LEU A 228 -17.56 -8.49 7.39
CA LEU A 228 -17.90 -7.18 7.99
C LEU A 228 -18.85 -6.39 7.07
N ALA A 229 -18.54 -6.32 5.78
CA ALA A 229 -19.31 -5.55 4.80
C ALA A 229 -20.75 -6.07 4.64
N MET A 230 -20.97 -7.39 4.75
CA MET A 230 -22.29 -8.01 4.66
C MET A 230 -23.10 -7.97 5.95
N ASN A 231 -22.46 -7.99 7.13
CA ASN A 231 -23.15 -8.02 8.43
C ASN A 231 -23.51 -6.63 8.99
N ARG A 232 -23.31 -5.56 8.20
CA ARG A 232 -23.58 -4.16 8.55
C ARG A 232 -24.24 -3.46 7.37
N SER A 233 -25.28 -2.66 7.62
CA SER A 233 -25.93 -1.89 6.57
C SER A 233 -25.06 -0.70 6.13
N TYR A 234 -25.38 -0.12 4.98
CA TYR A 234 -24.73 1.08 4.48
C TYR A 234 -24.77 2.22 5.51
N GLU A 235 -25.94 2.46 6.11
CA GLU A 235 -26.17 3.50 7.12
C GLU A 235 -25.39 3.22 8.40
N TRP A 236 -25.09 1.95 8.71
CA TRP A 236 -24.20 1.63 9.82
C TRP A 236 -22.78 2.14 9.55
N PHE A 237 -22.23 1.92 8.35
CA PHE A 237 -20.91 2.45 8.00
C PHE A 237 -20.91 3.98 8.02
N GLU A 238 -21.89 4.61 7.36
CA GLU A 238 -22.01 6.07 7.30
C GLU A 238 -22.08 6.72 8.70
N ASN A 239 -22.83 6.14 9.63
CA ASN A 239 -23.01 6.73 10.97
C ASN A 239 -21.95 6.32 12.01
N ASN A 240 -21.19 5.24 11.79
CA ASN A 240 -20.25 4.72 12.80
C ASN A 240 -18.77 4.91 12.44
N VAL A 241 -18.39 4.94 11.15
CA VAL A 241 -16.98 5.02 10.74
C VAL A 241 -16.59 6.31 10.00
N ILE A 242 -17.56 7.13 9.59
CA ILE A 242 -17.30 8.43 8.95
C ILE A 242 -17.19 9.55 9.97
N TYR A 243 -16.13 10.34 9.88
CA TYR A 243 -15.86 11.50 10.74
C TYR A 243 -15.52 12.73 9.90
N ARG A 244 -15.62 13.92 10.50
CA ARG A 244 -15.11 15.15 9.89
C ARG A 244 -13.66 15.38 10.30
N VAL A 245 -12.83 15.75 9.33
CA VAL A 245 -11.45 16.18 9.53
C VAL A 245 -11.41 17.42 10.45
N PRO A 246 -10.58 17.46 11.51
CA PRO A 246 -10.50 18.60 12.40
C PRO A 246 -9.85 19.86 11.79
N ASP A 247 -10.06 21.02 12.44
CA ASP A 247 -9.75 22.36 11.92
C ASP A 247 -8.25 22.67 11.72
N ASN A 248 -7.36 21.80 12.20
CA ASN A 248 -5.90 21.95 12.08
C ASN A 248 -5.32 21.39 10.76
N PHE A 249 -6.14 20.76 9.92
CA PHE A 249 -5.69 20.20 8.63
C PHE A 249 -6.33 20.93 7.42
N PRO A 250 -5.68 20.95 6.24
CA PRO A 250 -6.21 21.60 5.04
C PRO A 250 -7.62 21.13 4.62
N GLY A 251 -7.94 19.86 4.86
CA GLY A 251 -9.25 19.26 4.59
C GLY A 251 -10.29 19.48 5.69
N ALA A 252 -10.11 20.45 6.59
CA ALA A 252 -11.01 20.74 7.72
C ALA A 252 -12.51 20.68 7.32
N GLY A 253 -13.28 19.85 8.01
CA GLY A 253 -14.70 19.63 7.76
C GLY A 253 -15.05 18.54 6.74
N ARG A 254 -14.09 18.08 5.90
CA ARG A 254 -14.28 16.97 4.94
C ARG A 254 -14.73 15.71 5.65
N ARG A 255 -15.66 14.96 5.05
CA ARG A 255 -16.07 13.62 5.53
C ARG A 255 -15.00 12.61 5.12
N VAL A 256 -14.50 11.83 6.07
CA VAL A 256 -13.50 10.79 5.82
C VAL A 256 -13.78 9.55 6.63
N TYR A 257 -13.28 8.39 6.18
CA TYR A 257 -13.02 7.25 7.05
C TYR A 257 -11.58 7.35 7.58
N PRO A 258 -11.36 7.70 8.86
CA PRO A 258 -10.02 7.97 9.38
C PRO A 258 -9.11 6.74 9.37
N GLY A 259 -7.83 6.92 9.03
CA GLY A 259 -6.84 5.85 8.98
C GLY A 259 -6.68 5.11 10.32
N PHE A 260 -6.76 5.83 11.44
CA PHE A 260 -6.66 5.20 12.76
C PHE A 260 -7.85 4.26 13.06
N LEU A 261 -9.05 4.56 12.57
CA LEU A 261 -10.20 3.68 12.71
C LEU A 261 -10.08 2.45 11.82
N GLN A 262 -9.59 2.61 10.59
CA GLN A 262 -9.27 1.49 9.69
C GLN A 262 -8.32 0.48 10.35
N TYR A 263 -7.22 0.99 10.93
CA TYR A 263 -6.28 0.17 11.69
C TYR A 263 -6.96 -0.53 12.87
N THR A 264 -7.65 0.21 13.76
CA THR A 264 -8.31 -0.42 14.92
C THR A 264 -9.41 -1.41 14.55
N GLY A 265 -10.12 -1.21 13.43
CA GLY A 265 -11.15 -2.11 12.94
C GLY A 265 -10.57 -3.43 12.43
N PHE A 266 -9.50 -3.39 11.62
CA PHE A 266 -8.82 -4.58 11.12
C PHE A 266 -8.14 -5.37 12.25
N VAL A 267 -7.57 -4.65 13.21
CA VAL A 267 -6.99 -5.18 14.46
C VAL A 267 -8.08 -5.85 15.32
N ALA A 268 -9.25 -5.22 15.48
CA ALA A 268 -10.38 -5.77 16.22
C ALA A 268 -11.11 -6.95 15.53
N MET A 269 -10.87 -7.22 14.24
CA MET A 269 -11.34 -8.43 13.56
C MET A 269 -10.60 -9.70 14.00
N ASN A 270 -9.46 -9.59 14.70
CA ASN A 270 -8.63 -10.71 15.15
C ASN A 270 -8.45 -10.73 16.69
N PRO A 271 -9.52 -10.68 17.51
CA PRO A 271 -9.42 -10.47 18.95
C PRO A 271 -8.72 -11.61 19.69
N ASP A 272 -8.90 -12.86 19.28
CA ASP A 272 -8.30 -14.04 19.92
C ASP A 272 -6.77 -14.11 19.76
N ARG A 273 -6.19 -13.27 18.90
CA ARG A 273 -4.72 -13.16 18.69
C ARG A 273 -4.07 -12.06 19.55
N HIS A 274 -4.86 -11.17 20.16
CA HIS A 274 -4.34 -9.99 20.88
C HIS A 274 -3.63 -10.28 22.19
N ALA A 275 -4.12 -11.24 22.98
CA ALA A 275 -3.58 -11.52 24.31
C ALA A 275 -2.13 -12.03 24.28
N THR A 276 -1.69 -12.57 23.13
CA THR A 276 -0.38 -13.22 23.00
C THR A 276 0.49 -12.63 21.90
N SER A 277 -0.05 -11.95 20.88
CA SER A 277 0.80 -11.46 19.78
C SER A 277 0.27 -10.24 19.00
N HIS A 278 0.86 -9.06 19.30
CA HIS A 278 1.15 -8.05 18.26
C HIS A 278 2.41 -8.39 17.46
N TYR A 279 3.18 -9.40 17.89
CA TYR A 279 4.45 -9.80 17.27
C TYR A 279 4.25 -10.94 16.27
N ASP A 280 3.63 -12.05 16.69
CA ASP A 280 3.42 -13.20 15.81
C ASP A 280 2.34 -12.98 14.73
N TYR A 281 1.42 -12.01 14.87
CA TYR A 281 0.49 -11.62 13.79
C TYR A 281 1.22 -10.96 12.61
N PHE A 282 2.16 -10.05 12.88
CA PHE A 282 3.01 -9.45 11.84
C PHE A 282 4.04 -10.44 11.29
N LYS A 283 4.46 -11.42 12.10
CA LYS A 283 5.26 -12.58 11.68
C LYS A 283 4.46 -13.55 10.80
N ASP A 284 3.15 -13.67 11.03
CA ASP A 284 2.21 -14.45 10.22
C ASP A 284 1.91 -13.74 8.87
N LEU A 285 1.82 -12.41 8.86
CA LEU A 285 1.74 -11.60 7.62
C LEU A 285 3.00 -11.73 6.74
N ILE A 286 4.16 -12.01 7.34
CA ILE A 286 5.47 -12.17 6.68
C ILE A 286 5.91 -13.66 6.65
N LYS A 287 5.00 -14.61 6.93
CA LYS A 287 5.33 -16.02 7.21
C LYS A 287 6.06 -16.72 6.07
N GLY A 288 7.34 -17.00 6.26
CA GLY A 288 8.22 -17.62 5.27
C GLY A 288 9.16 -16.67 4.53
N ASP A 289 9.24 -15.40 4.94
CA ASP A 289 10.41 -14.55 4.67
C ASP A 289 11.33 -14.56 5.90
N ASP A 290 12.60 -14.93 5.73
CA ASP A 290 13.61 -14.98 6.79
C ASP A 290 14.12 -13.55 7.13
N ALA A 291 13.19 -12.66 7.45
CA ALA A 291 13.42 -11.22 7.54
C ALA A 291 14.11 -10.81 8.86
N SER A 292 14.94 -9.76 8.78
CA SER A 292 15.63 -9.21 9.95
C SER A 292 14.69 -8.38 10.83
N VAL A 293 15.06 -8.21 12.11
CA VAL A 293 14.31 -7.36 13.06
C VAL A 293 14.17 -5.90 12.57
N GLU A 294 15.15 -5.39 11.81
CA GLU A 294 15.03 -4.08 11.15
C GLU A 294 13.98 -4.06 10.04
N ALA A 295 13.92 -5.11 9.20
CA ALA A 295 12.92 -5.22 8.14
C ALA A 295 11.50 -5.28 8.73
N HIS A 296 11.32 -6.06 9.80
CA HIS A 296 10.06 -6.09 10.56
C HIS A 296 9.70 -4.72 11.16
N ARG A 297 10.66 -3.99 11.74
CA ARG A 297 10.43 -2.63 12.27
C ARG A 297 10.02 -1.64 11.17
N LYS A 298 10.70 -1.66 10.02
CA LYS A 298 10.39 -0.81 8.87
C LYS A 298 9.01 -1.11 8.28
N PHE A 299 8.65 -2.40 8.15
CA PHE A 299 7.31 -2.81 7.73
C PHE A 299 6.24 -2.38 8.75
N TYR A 300 6.50 -2.54 10.04
CA TYR A 300 5.58 -2.08 11.09
C TYR A 300 5.41 -0.55 11.07
N ASP A 301 6.49 0.19 10.90
CA ASP A 301 6.45 1.65 10.79
C ASP A 301 5.69 2.14 9.56
N GLU A 302 5.73 1.36 8.47
CA GLU A 302 4.98 1.63 7.25
C GLU A 302 3.51 1.21 7.32
N TYR A 303 3.20 0.08 7.96
CA TYR A 303 1.84 -0.41 8.13
C TYR A 303 1.02 0.48 9.08
N ASN A 304 1.65 1.06 10.10
CA ASN A 304 0.99 2.05 10.97
C ASN A 304 0.91 3.46 10.34
N ALA A 305 1.60 3.71 9.21
CA ALA A 305 1.47 4.94 8.44
C ALA A 305 0.20 4.89 7.60
N VAL A 306 -0.91 5.15 8.27
CA VAL A 306 -2.26 5.13 7.69
C VAL A 306 -2.65 6.47 7.09
N LEU A 307 -3.65 6.45 6.21
CA LEU A 307 -4.25 7.63 5.59
C LEU A 307 -5.77 7.62 5.71
N ASP A 308 -6.35 8.82 5.78
CA ASP A 308 -7.80 9.00 5.75
C ASP A 308 -8.27 8.88 4.30
N MET A 309 -9.33 8.09 4.09
CA MET A 309 -9.99 7.96 2.80
C MET A 309 -11.21 8.89 2.77
N ASP A 310 -11.50 9.48 1.61
CA ASP A 310 -12.73 10.26 1.45
C ASP A 310 -13.96 9.36 1.68
N ALA A 311 -15.00 9.92 2.30
CA ALA A 311 -16.14 9.14 2.76
C ALA A 311 -16.95 8.57 1.60
N ASP A 312 -17.14 9.35 0.53
CA ASP A 312 -18.03 8.97 -0.55
C ASP A 312 -17.40 7.82 -1.37
N TYR A 313 -16.13 7.92 -1.76
CA TYR A 313 -15.33 6.78 -2.28
C TYR A 313 -15.42 5.52 -1.40
N TYR A 314 -15.27 5.65 -0.07
CA TYR A 314 -15.28 4.49 0.82
C TYR A 314 -16.66 3.82 0.88
N LEU A 315 -17.72 4.61 1.07
CA LEU A 315 -19.09 4.12 1.18
C LEU A 315 -19.57 3.53 -0.15
N GLU A 316 -19.25 4.17 -1.27
CA GLU A 316 -19.50 3.65 -2.62
C GLU A 316 -18.73 2.36 -2.91
N THR A 317 -17.50 2.21 -2.39
CA THR A 317 -16.74 0.95 -2.51
C THR A 317 -17.41 -0.17 -1.73
N ILE A 318 -17.81 0.06 -0.47
CA ILE A 318 -18.56 -0.92 0.33
C ILE A 318 -19.84 -1.35 -0.40
N LYS A 319 -20.64 -0.37 -0.85
CA LYS A 319 -21.89 -0.63 -1.55
C LYS A 319 -21.68 -1.38 -2.87
N THR A 320 -20.86 -0.84 -3.76
CA THR A 320 -20.69 -1.34 -5.14
C THR A 320 -19.99 -2.69 -5.19
N VAL A 321 -18.96 -2.89 -4.37
CA VAL A 321 -18.06 -4.05 -4.46
C VAL A 321 -18.49 -5.18 -3.52
N PHE A 322 -18.88 -4.85 -2.29
CA PHE A 322 -19.06 -5.85 -1.22
C PHE A 322 -20.52 -6.09 -0.80
N GLN A 323 -21.50 -5.27 -1.22
CA GLN A 323 -22.91 -5.44 -0.88
C GLN A 323 -23.79 -5.71 -2.11
N ASP A 324 -23.76 -4.82 -3.10
CA ASP A 324 -24.53 -4.94 -4.34
C ASP A 324 -23.84 -5.82 -5.39
N TYR A 325 -22.51 -6.01 -5.27
CA TYR A 325 -21.65 -6.76 -6.21
C TYR A 325 -21.85 -6.32 -7.68
N ASN A 326 -21.94 -5.01 -7.92
CA ASN A 326 -22.42 -4.44 -9.18
C ASN A 326 -21.57 -4.82 -10.41
N LEU A 327 -20.27 -5.07 -10.22
CA LEU A 327 -19.37 -5.51 -11.29
C LEU A 327 -19.76 -6.90 -11.83
N VAL A 328 -19.91 -7.90 -10.94
CA VAL A 328 -20.24 -9.28 -11.31
C VAL A 328 -21.69 -9.47 -11.73
N HIS A 329 -22.58 -8.58 -11.31
CA HIS A 329 -23.96 -8.53 -11.81
C HIS A 329 -24.11 -7.74 -13.12
N GLY A 330 -23.06 -7.09 -13.61
CA GLY A 330 -23.12 -6.28 -14.84
C GLY A 330 -24.05 -5.06 -14.70
N THR A 331 -24.23 -4.57 -13.48
CA THR A 331 -25.09 -3.42 -13.12
C THR A 331 -24.30 -2.16 -12.78
N TRP A 332 -22.97 -2.23 -12.71
CA TRP A 332 -22.14 -1.07 -12.37
C TRP A 332 -22.10 -0.04 -13.50
N ASP A 333 -22.72 1.10 -13.25
CA ASP A 333 -22.59 2.31 -14.04
C ASP A 333 -21.60 3.28 -13.38
N VAL A 334 -20.74 3.91 -14.18
CA VAL A 334 -19.71 4.88 -13.76
C VAL A 334 -19.98 6.22 -14.45
N ARG A 335 -19.83 7.33 -13.72
CA ARG A 335 -19.91 8.69 -14.26
C ARG A 335 -18.55 9.14 -14.82
N SER A 336 -18.53 9.62 -16.06
CA SER A 336 -17.37 10.30 -16.67
C SER A 336 -17.19 11.72 -16.10
N PRO A 337 -16.02 12.36 -16.29
CA PRO A 337 -15.79 13.76 -15.86
C PRO A 337 -16.76 14.76 -16.51
N GLU A 338 -17.32 14.43 -17.67
CA GLU A 338 -18.35 15.21 -18.39
C GLU A 338 -19.78 14.94 -17.87
N GLY A 339 -19.92 14.15 -16.80
CA GLY A 339 -21.19 13.81 -16.15
C GLY A 339 -21.97 12.66 -16.80
N LYS A 340 -21.47 12.09 -17.91
CA LYS A 340 -22.12 10.99 -18.65
C LYS A 340 -22.04 9.69 -17.84
N VAL A 341 -23.16 9.00 -17.71
CA VAL A 341 -23.22 7.68 -17.05
C VAL A 341 -22.96 6.58 -18.09
N GLU A 342 -22.03 5.66 -17.81
CA GLU A 342 -21.60 4.60 -18.72
C GLU A 342 -21.49 3.24 -18.01
N ARG A 343 -22.04 2.20 -18.62
CA ARG A 343 -22.04 0.83 -18.09
C ARG A 343 -20.66 0.18 -18.21
N VAL A 344 -20.16 -0.34 -17.10
CA VAL A 344 -18.96 -1.20 -17.06
C VAL A 344 -19.27 -2.54 -17.74
N ARG A 345 -18.50 -2.89 -18.79
CA ARG A 345 -18.69 -4.08 -19.64
C ARG A 345 -17.37 -4.84 -19.86
N PRO A 346 -16.94 -5.71 -18.93
CA PRO A 346 -15.69 -6.48 -19.06
C PRO A 346 -15.61 -7.34 -20.33
N GLN A 347 -16.76 -7.79 -20.85
CA GLN A 347 -16.86 -8.56 -22.08
C GLN A 347 -16.45 -7.78 -23.35
N ASP A 348 -16.42 -6.44 -23.31
CA ASP A 348 -16.02 -5.61 -24.45
C ASP A 348 -14.48 -5.55 -24.59
N ILE A 349 -13.72 -6.00 -23.58
CA ILE A 349 -12.25 -6.09 -23.62
C ILE A 349 -11.83 -7.25 -24.54
N THR A 350 -11.18 -6.93 -25.66
CA THR A 350 -10.77 -7.91 -26.68
C THR A 350 -9.28 -7.88 -27.03
N THR A 351 -8.59 -6.78 -26.74
CA THR A 351 -7.20 -6.50 -27.14
C THR A 351 -6.19 -6.49 -25.99
N THR A 352 -6.66 -6.56 -24.74
CA THR A 352 -5.81 -6.63 -23.53
C THR A 352 -5.68 -8.08 -23.09
N ALA A 353 -4.46 -8.55 -22.82
CA ALA A 353 -4.25 -9.85 -22.19
C ALA A 353 -4.43 -9.77 -20.67
N LEU A 354 -5.03 -10.79 -20.06
CA LEU A 354 -5.40 -10.82 -18.63
C LEU A 354 -4.57 -11.83 -17.84
N PHE A 355 -3.93 -11.39 -16.76
CA PHE A 355 -3.27 -12.27 -15.79
C PHE A 355 -3.82 -12.03 -14.39
N THR A 356 -4.41 -13.06 -13.77
CA THR A 356 -4.81 -13.02 -12.36
C THR A 356 -3.80 -13.76 -11.48
N VAL A 357 -3.52 -13.23 -10.29
CA VAL A 357 -2.65 -13.85 -9.29
C VAL A 357 -3.37 -13.87 -7.95
N GLU A 358 -3.33 -15.01 -7.25
CA GLU A 358 -3.89 -15.20 -5.91
C GLU A 358 -2.86 -15.87 -4.99
N GLY A 359 -3.08 -15.83 -3.68
CA GLY A 359 -2.28 -16.56 -2.70
C GLY A 359 -3.06 -17.75 -2.14
N GLU A 360 -2.43 -18.94 -2.08
CA GLU A 360 -3.04 -20.16 -1.51
C GLU A 360 -3.53 -19.96 -0.06
N LEU A 361 -2.92 -19.02 0.67
CA LEU A 361 -3.20 -18.71 2.08
C LEU A 361 -3.68 -17.26 2.26
N ASP A 362 -4.26 -16.63 1.22
CA ASP A 362 -4.78 -15.26 1.29
C ASP A 362 -6.05 -15.19 2.17
N ASP A 363 -5.92 -14.50 3.31
CA ASP A 363 -6.98 -14.28 4.31
C ASP A 363 -7.73 -12.95 4.13
N ILE A 364 -7.39 -12.16 3.11
CA ILE A 364 -7.99 -10.86 2.78
C ILE A 364 -8.88 -10.99 1.54
N SER A 365 -8.33 -11.48 0.42
CA SER A 365 -9.04 -11.79 -0.82
C SER A 365 -8.98 -13.29 -1.08
N GLY A 366 -10.05 -14.01 -0.74
CA GLY A 366 -10.07 -15.47 -0.77
C GLY A 366 -9.90 -16.07 -2.18
N SER A 367 -9.54 -17.36 -2.21
CA SER A 367 -9.35 -18.12 -3.46
C SER A 367 -10.57 -18.02 -4.38
N GLY A 368 -10.31 -17.74 -5.66
CA GLY A 368 -11.28 -17.52 -6.73
C GLY A 368 -11.80 -16.08 -6.86
N GLN A 369 -11.59 -15.20 -5.87
CA GLN A 369 -12.13 -13.82 -5.92
C GLN A 369 -11.51 -12.98 -7.04
N THR A 370 -10.22 -13.14 -7.33
CA THR A 370 -9.50 -12.46 -8.41
C THR A 370 -9.64 -13.23 -9.73
N GLU A 371 -9.58 -14.57 -9.68
CA GLU A 371 -9.74 -15.44 -10.86
C GLU A 371 -11.06 -15.18 -11.59
N ALA A 372 -12.12 -14.81 -10.86
CA ALA A 372 -13.41 -14.42 -11.42
C ALA A 372 -13.36 -13.35 -12.54
N ALA A 373 -12.29 -12.55 -12.64
CA ALA A 373 -12.09 -11.66 -13.78
C ALA A 373 -12.09 -12.39 -15.13
N HIS A 374 -11.65 -13.66 -15.18
CA HIS A 374 -11.68 -14.49 -16.38
C HIS A 374 -13.10 -14.82 -16.85
N ASP A 375 -14.03 -15.05 -15.91
CA ASP A 375 -15.45 -15.32 -16.20
C ASP A 375 -16.15 -14.06 -16.75
N LEU A 376 -15.74 -12.86 -16.31
CA LEU A 376 -16.30 -11.59 -16.77
C LEU A 376 -15.73 -11.15 -18.12
N CYS A 377 -14.43 -11.30 -18.33
CA CYS A 377 -13.71 -10.80 -19.51
C CYS A 377 -13.84 -11.73 -20.73
N THR A 378 -15.07 -12.10 -21.09
CA THR A 378 -15.37 -13.11 -22.13
C THR A 378 -14.89 -12.72 -23.54
N GLY A 379 -14.61 -11.44 -23.81
CA GLY A 379 -14.00 -10.97 -25.06
C GLY A 379 -12.51 -11.31 -25.20
N ILE A 380 -11.80 -11.62 -24.10
CA ILE A 380 -10.38 -11.97 -24.12
C ILE A 380 -10.24 -13.45 -24.48
N VAL A 381 -9.62 -13.76 -25.63
CA VAL A 381 -9.46 -15.16 -26.06
C VAL A 381 -8.55 -15.95 -25.10
N ARG A 382 -8.89 -17.22 -24.84
CA ARG A 382 -8.28 -18.04 -23.75
C ARG A 382 -6.76 -18.09 -23.74
N LYS A 383 -6.08 -17.99 -24.89
CA LYS A 383 -4.60 -17.97 -24.97
C LYS A 383 -3.94 -16.71 -24.40
N GLU A 384 -4.67 -15.59 -24.37
CA GLU A 384 -4.23 -14.31 -23.77
C GLU A 384 -4.65 -14.21 -22.29
N GLN A 385 -5.17 -15.30 -21.70
CA GLN A 385 -5.56 -15.38 -20.30
C GLN A 385 -4.61 -16.30 -19.52
N ARG A 386 -4.19 -15.85 -18.32
CA ARG A 386 -3.42 -16.66 -17.37
C ARG A 386 -3.96 -16.48 -15.95
N HIS A 387 -3.88 -17.53 -15.14
CA HIS A 387 -4.10 -17.49 -13.70
C HIS A 387 -2.89 -18.12 -12.99
N LEU A 388 -2.55 -17.65 -11.79
CA LEU A 388 -1.52 -18.20 -10.92
C LEU A 388 -1.98 -18.15 -9.45
N GLU A 389 -2.16 -19.32 -8.85
CA GLU A 389 -2.23 -19.46 -7.40
C GLU A 389 -0.80 -19.64 -6.84
N ALA A 390 -0.34 -18.68 -6.05
CA ALA A 390 0.99 -18.67 -5.45
C ALA A 390 1.02 -19.51 -4.17
N LYS A 391 1.57 -20.73 -4.28
CA LYS A 391 1.60 -21.69 -3.18
C LYS A 391 2.30 -21.17 -1.92
N GLY A 392 1.64 -21.38 -0.78
CA GLY A 392 2.02 -20.92 0.54
C GLY A 392 2.04 -19.40 0.72
N ALA A 393 1.64 -18.59 -0.28
CA ALA A 393 1.56 -17.14 -0.13
C ALA A 393 0.25 -16.74 0.56
N GLY A 394 0.35 -15.98 1.66
CA GLY A 394 -0.74 -15.11 2.09
C GLY A 394 -0.76 -13.82 1.26
N HIS A 395 -1.72 -12.94 1.55
CA HIS A 395 -2.00 -11.74 0.76
C HIS A 395 -0.76 -10.93 0.36
N TYR A 396 0.08 -10.54 1.33
CA TYR A 396 1.28 -9.76 1.07
C TYR A 396 2.34 -10.51 0.25
N GLY A 397 2.36 -11.84 0.34
CA GLY A 397 3.35 -12.70 -0.32
C GLY A 397 3.25 -12.71 -1.85
N ILE A 398 2.13 -12.24 -2.43
CA ILE A 398 1.95 -12.19 -3.88
C ILE A 398 2.48 -10.90 -4.52
N PHE A 399 2.85 -9.89 -3.72
CA PHE A 399 3.36 -8.59 -4.22
C PHE A 399 4.57 -8.03 -3.46
N SER A 400 4.95 -8.64 -2.33
CA SER A 400 6.11 -8.25 -1.52
C SER A 400 6.86 -9.48 -1.00
N GLY A 401 8.16 -9.33 -0.76
CA GLY A 401 8.98 -10.33 -0.09
C GLY A 401 9.43 -11.48 -0.99
N ARG A 402 9.81 -12.60 -0.37
CA ARG A 402 10.44 -13.74 -1.07
C ARG A 402 9.55 -14.37 -2.14
N ARG A 403 8.28 -14.67 -1.83
CA ARG A 403 7.36 -15.33 -2.78
C ARG A 403 7.03 -14.45 -3.98
N TRP A 404 6.92 -13.13 -3.78
CA TRP A 404 6.84 -12.17 -4.86
C TRP A 404 8.06 -12.27 -5.79
N ARG A 405 9.28 -12.18 -5.24
CA ARG A 405 10.52 -12.17 -6.03
C ARG A 405 10.83 -13.51 -6.72
N ASP A 406 10.58 -14.62 -6.04
CA ASP A 406 11.01 -15.96 -6.47
C ASP A 406 9.93 -16.72 -7.27
N ILE A 407 8.64 -16.40 -7.10
CA ILE A 407 7.51 -17.14 -7.69
C ILE A 407 6.65 -16.26 -8.60
N VAL A 408 6.10 -15.16 -8.09
CA VAL A 408 5.09 -14.38 -8.82
C VAL A 408 5.70 -13.46 -9.87
N TYR A 409 6.69 -12.66 -9.49
CA TYR A 409 7.32 -11.68 -10.38
C TYR A 409 7.94 -12.30 -11.64
N PRO A 410 8.61 -13.47 -11.61
CA PRO A 410 9.08 -14.15 -12.82
C PRO A 410 7.97 -14.41 -13.85
N GLU A 411 6.78 -14.83 -13.40
CA GLU A 411 5.64 -15.04 -14.30
C GLU A 411 4.99 -13.72 -14.76
N VAL A 412 4.91 -12.69 -13.90
CA VAL A 412 4.44 -11.35 -14.29
C VAL A 412 5.36 -10.73 -15.36
N ARG A 413 6.68 -10.79 -15.14
CA ARG A 413 7.70 -10.34 -16.08
C ARG A 413 7.59 -11.07 -17.42
N LYS A 414 7.46 -12.40 -17.38
CA LYS A 414 7.27 -13.26 -18.57
C LYS A 414 5.96 -12.95 -19.29
N PHE A 415 4.88 -12.65 -18.56
CA PHE A 415 3.60 -12.24 -19.14
C PHE A 415 3.71 -10.89 -19.84
N ILE A 416 4.30 -9.88 -19.20
CA ILE A 416 4.55 -8.56 -19.82
C ILE A 416 5.39 -8.71 -21.10
N LEU A 417 6.54 -9.39 -21.02
CA LEU A 417 7.46 -9.55 -22.16
C LEU A 417 6.85 -10.36 -23.32
N ALA A 418 5.88 -11.24 -23.07
CA ALA A 418 5.19 -11.97 -24.13
C ALA A 418 4.21 -11.11 -24.95
N HIS A 419 3.80 -9.94 -24.46
CA HIS A 419 2.84 -9.04 -25.11
C HIS A 419 3.40 -7.63 -25.39
N GLU A 420 4.64 -7.32 -24.97
CA GLU A 420 5.30 -6.04 -25.28
C GLU A 420 5.42 -5.86 -26.80
N VAL A 421 5.03 -4.67 -27.29
CA VAL A 421 5.28 -4.25 -28.68
C VAL A 421 6.17 -3.01 -28.69
N PRO A 422 7.05 -2.83 -29.71
CA PRO A 422 8.01 -1.72 -29.72
C PRO A 422 7.41 -0.35 -29.44
N GLN A 423 7.95 0.36 -28.45
CA GLN A 423 7.46 1.68 -28.02
C GLN A 423 7.87 2.80 -28.98
N LYS A 424 6.97 3.76 -29.19
CA LYS A 424 7.18 4.94 -30.06
C LYS A 424 8.34 5.84 -29.62
N LYS A 425 8.75 5.75 -28.35
CA LYS A 425 9.80 6.60 -27.74
C LYS A 425 11.10 5.83 -27.46
N ALA A 426 11.25 4.62 -27.98
CA ALA A 426 12.52 3.89 -27.97
C ALA A 426 13.51 4.57 -28.95
N PRO A 427 14.79 4.76 -28.58
CA PRO A 427 15.76 5.40 -29.48
C PRO A 427 16.05 4.52 -30.70
N ARG A 428 16.08 5.15 -31.87
CA ARG A 428 16.87 4.65 -33.01
C ARG A 428 18.35 4.64 -32.58
N PRO A 429 19.17 3.64 -32.93
CA PRO A 429 20.60 3.68 -32.63
C PRO A 429 21.20 4.96 -33.22
N VAL A 430 21.81 5.78 -32.36
CA VAL A 430 22.65 6.88 -32.84
C VAL A 430 23.92 6.23 -33.36
N ALA A 431 24.07 6.18 -34.69
CA ALA A 431 25.34 5.80 -35.28
C ALA A 431 26.40 6.77 -34.77
N VAL A 432 27.47 6.25 -34.17
CA VAL A 432 28.62 7.05 -33.79
C VAL A 432 29.33 7.43 -35.09
N THR A 433 28.92 8.57 -35.67
CA THR A 433 29.74 9.26 -36.66
C THR A 433 30.93 9.85 -35.92
N GLU A 434 32.12 9.28 -36.15
CA GLU A 434 33.38 9.91 -35.77
C GLU A 434 33.40 11.35 -36.30
N LEU A 435 33.66 12.30 -35.41
CA LEU A 435 33.86 13.69 -35.82
C LEU A 435 35.27 13.80 -36.42
N PRO A 436 35.45 14.45 -37.59
CA PRO A 436 36.77 14.68 -38.14
C PRO A 436 37.58 15.59 -37.21
N ASP A 437 38.80 15.16 -36.90
CA ASP A 437 39.76 15.89 -36.09
C ASP A 437 40.36 17.05 -36.91
N ASP A 438 39.92 18.28 -36.61
CA ASP A 438 40.55 19.49 -37.15
C ASP A 438 40.50 20.63 -36.12
N SER A 439 41.51 20.67 -35.25
CA SER A 439 41.82 21.81 -34.38
C SER A 439 43.31 21.84 -34.04
N PRO A 440 44.04 22.95 -34.33
CA PRO A 440 45.49 22.99 -34.18
C PRO A 440 45.95 23.06 -32.72
N PRO A 441 47.17 22.56 -32.40
CA PRO A 441 47.62 22.37 -31.02
C PRO A 441 47.98 23.68 -30.31
N VAL A 442 47.46 23.85 -29.09
CA VAL A 442 47.79 24.97 -28.19
C VAL A 442 48.91 24.55 -27.22
N PRO A 443 50.00 25.35 -27.05
CA PRO A 443 51.13 24.97 -26.20
C PRO A 443 50.85 25.08 -24.69
N PRO A 444 51.58 24.32 -23.84
CA PRO A 444 51.28 24.21 -22.42
C PRO A 444 51.66 25.47 -21.62
N ARG A 445 50.73 25.98 -20.80
CA ARG A 445 51.03 27.06 -19.83
C ARG A 445 51.64 26.50 -18.54
N LYS A 446 52.74 27.11 -18.10
CA LYS A 446 53.42 26.83 -16.83
C LYS A 446 52.57 27.26 -15.63
N ALA A 447 52.68 26.53 -14.53
CA ALA A 447 52.10 26.91 -13.24
C ALA A 447 52.82 28.12 -12.63
N VAL A 448 52.07 28.98 -11.93
CA VAL A 448 52.57 30.08 -11.08
C VAL A 448 51.77 30.09 -9.77
N VAL A 449 52.45 30.35 -8.65
CA VAL A 449 51.94 30.18 -7.28
C VAL A 449 51.82 31.54 -6.56
N ALA A 450 50.84 31.65 -5.64
CA ALA A 450 50.59 32.73 -4.66
C ALA A 450 50.14 34.10 -5.23
N SER A 451 49.20 34.84 -4.61
CA SER A 451 49.15 35.22 -3.18
C SER A 451 47.75 35.60 -2.66
N LYS A 452 47.57 35.67 -1.32
CA LYS A 452 46.34 36.10 -0.62
C LYS A 452 46.12 37.63 -0.66
N PRO A 453 44.87 38.12 -0.57
CA PRO A 453 44.52 39.41 0.02
C PRO A 453 43.83 39.28 1.40
N ALA A 454 43.78 40.38 2.15
CA ALA A 454 43.48 40.41 3.59
C ALA A 454 42.12 41.03 3.98
N VAL A 455 41.70 40.78 5.21
CA VAL A 455 40.47 41.26 5.87
C VAL A 455 40.55 42.76 6.20
N LYS A 456 39.44 43.50 6.04
CA LYS A 456 39.24 44.84 6.65
C LYS A 456 38.05 44.85 7.60
N LYS A 457 38.24 45.46 8.78
CA LYS A 457 37.22 45.74 9.81
C LYS A 457 36.45 47.02 9.49
N ALA A 458 35.21 47.12 10.00
CA ALA A 458 34.52 48.40 10.23
C ALA A 458 33.66 48.34 11.51
N ALA A 459 33.62 49.44 12.26
CA ALA A 459 32.80 49.71 13.45
C ALA A 459 32.94 51.21 13.81
N PRO A 460 32.19 51.78 14.78
CA PRO A 460 30.72 51.84 14.91
C PRO A 460 30.22 53.31 15.06
N ALA A 461 28.91 53.57 15.18
CA ALA A 461 28.35 54.93 15.39
C ALA A 461 27.21 55.02 16.44
N LYS A 462 27.01 56.21 17.02
CA LYS A 462 26.13 56.56 18.17
C LYS A 462 25.66 58.03 18.10
N ALA A 463 24.66 58.54 18.83
CA ALA A 463 23.41 57.98 19.40
C ALA A 463 22.61 59.11 20.11
N ALA A 464 21.27 59.13 20.02
CA ALA A 464 20.37 60.05 20.76
C ALA A 464 18.97 59.39 20.99
N VAL A 465 18.17 59.54 22.07
CA VAL A 465 18.10 60.42 23.27
C VAL A 465 17.46 61.79 22.97
N LYS A 466 16.34 62.28 23.56
CA LYS A 466 15.30 61.83 24.57
C LYS A 466 14.08 62.81 24.44
N PRO A 467 13.05 62.91 25.32
CA PRO A 467 12.58 62.10 26.48
C PRO A 467 11.13 61.54 26.29
N ALA A 468 10.69 60.40 26.85
CA ALA A 468 10.52 59.95 28.25
C ALA A 468 9.23 60.42 28.98
N ALA A 469 8.34 59.46 29.28
CA ALA A 469 7.27 59.55 30.29
C ALA A 469 7.13 58.21 31.06
N LYS A 470 6.67 58.29 32.31
CA LYS A 470 6.55 57.21 33.33
C LYS A 470 5.33 56.28 33.07
N ALA A 471 5.06 55.19 33.80
CA ALA A 471 5.84 54.11 34.45
C ALA A 471 4.84 53.21 35.22
N ALA A 472 4.88 51.88 35.07
CA ALA A 472 4.19 50.93 35.97
C ALA A 472 4.82 49.53 35.84
N ALA A 473 4.94 48.79 36.95
CA ALA A 473 5.62 47.49 36.99
C ALA A 473 4.65 46.32 37.27
N PRO A 474 4.81 45.15 36.64
CA PRO A 474 4.09 43.93 37.01
C PRO A 474 4.77 43.21 38.20
N LYS A 475 3.96 42.56 39.04
CA LYS A 475 4.40 41.83 40.24
C LYS A 475 4.93 40.43 39.90
N LYS A 476 5.78 39.89 40.79
CA LYS A 476 6.22 38.48 40.76
C LYS A 476 5.01 37.52 40.86
N PRO A 477 4.97 36.40 40.12
CA PRO A 477 4.08 35.28 40.44
C PRO A 477 4.48 34.62 41.76
N ALA A 478 3.49 34.22 42.56
CA ALA A 478 3.72 33.44 43.77
C ALA A 478 3.91 31.95 43.45
N VAL A 479 4.77 31.27 44.21
CA VAL A 479 4.88 29.81 44.19
C VAL A 479 3.64 29.23 44.87
N VAL A 480 2.80 28.53 44.12
CA VAL A 480 1.70 27.72 44.68
C VAL A 480 2.17 26.28 44.76
N ALA A 481 2.31 25.77 45.99
CA ALA A 481 2.64 24.38 46.23
C ALA A 481 1.45 23.48 45.87
N VAL A 482 1.64 22.58 44.89
CA VAL A 482 0.64 21.56 44.56
C VAL A 482 0.71 20.45 45.61
N LYS A 483 -0.35 20.31 46.41
CA LYS A 483 -0.51 19.16 47.31
C LYS A 483 -0.64 17.87 46.49
N ALA A 484 0.05 16.83 46.93
CA ALA A 484 -0.13 15.48 46.38
C ALA A 484 -1.58 15.01 46.59
N VAL A 485 -2.18 14.46 45.54
CA VAL A 485 -3.47 13.74 45.58
C VAL A 485 -3.17 12.26 45.77
N PRO A 486 -3.81 11.55 46.73
CA PRO A 486 -3.54 10.15 46.99
C PRO A 486 -4.09 9.23 45.88
N ALA A 487 -3.42 8.10 45.66
CA ALA A 487 -3.85 7.10 44.70
C ALA A 487 -5.20 6.45 45.11
N PRO A 488 -6.11 6.13 44.16
CA PRO A 488 -7.35 5.44 44.46
C PRO A 488 -7.08 3.98 44.88
N ALA A 489 -7.73 3.56 45.96
CA ALA A 489 -7.61 2.20 46.50
C ALA A 489 -8.34 1.16 45.62
N LYS A 490 -7.91 -0.10 45.73
CA LYS A 490 -8.54 -1.24 45.06
C LYS A 490 -9.99 -1.42 45.53
N ALA A 491 -10.95 -1.30 44.62
CA ALA A 491 -12.32 -1.77 44.85
C ALA A 491 -12.39 -3.27 44.51
N ALA A 492 -12.71 -4.10 45.50
CA ALA A 492 -12.98 -5.52 45.28
C ALA A 492 -14.39 -5.71 44.73
N VAL A 493 -14.53 -6.50 43.66
CA VAL A 493 -15.84 -6.88 43.12
C VAL A 493 -16.48 -7.91 44.06
N GLN A 494 -17.53 -7.50 44.79
CA GLN A 494 -18.42 -8.45 45.47
C GLN A 494 -19.54 -8.85 44.51
N ALA A 495 -19.57 -10.12 44.13
CA ALA A 495 -20.71 -10.71 43.44
C ALA A 495 -21.81 -11.08 44.46
N ALA A 496 -23.05 -10.69 44.17
CA ALA A 496 -24.25 -11.18 44.85
C ALA A 496 -24.99 -12.18 43.93
N PRO A 497 -25.71 -13.18 44.49
CA PRO A 497 -26.05 -14.39 43.75
C PRO A 497 -27.31 -14.26 42.89
N ALA A 498 -27.26 -14.83 41.68
CA ALA A 498 -28.45 -15.07 40.86
C ALA A 498 -29.03 -16.47 41.14
N THR A 499 -30.19 -16.52 41.78
CA THR A 499 -31.01 -17.73 41.91
C THR A 499 -31.94 -17.86 40.71
N GLY A 500 -32.01 -19.03 40.06
CA GLY A 500 -33.00 -19.29 39.01
C GLY A 500 -32.55 -20.36 38.01
N ALA A 501 -32.70 -21.63 38.38
CA ALA A 501 -32.41 -22.75 37.48
C ALA A 501 -33.56 -22.99 36.49
N ALA A 502 -33.24 -23.10 35.21
CA ALA A 502 -34.09 -23.72 34.19
C ALA A 502 -33.17 -24.59 33.30
N ALA A 503 -33.49 -25.87 33.19
CA ALA A 503 -32.63 -26.86 32.54
C ALA A 503 -32.78 -26.86 31.01
N ALA A 504 -31.69 -27.19 30.30
CA ALA A 504 -31.67 -27.58 28.90
C ALA A 504 -30.94 -28.94 28.79
N PRO A 505 -31.32 -29.82 27.85
CA PRO A 505 -30.92 -31.24 27.87
C PRO A 505 -29.52 -31.52 27.32
N GLU A 506 -28.97 -32.67 27.72
CA GLU A 506 -27.71 -33.24 27.22
C GLU A 506 -27.82 -33.73 25.76
N PRO A 507 -26.74 -33.71 24.97
CA PRO A 507 -26.65 -34.43 23.70
C PRO A 507 -26.16 -35.88 23.89
N ASP A 508 -26.90 -36.83 23.34
CA ASP A 508 -26.58 -38.27 23.40
C ASP A 508 -25.23 -38.66 22.76
N ALA A 509 -24.58 -39.66 23.36
CA ALA A 509 -23.33 -40.23 22.86
C ALA A 509 -23.56 -41.30 21.77
N VAL A 510 -22.76 -41.25 20.69
CA VAL A 510 -22.71 -42.29 19.66
C VAL A 510 -21.44 -43.15 19.86
N PRO A 511 -21.55 -44.49 19.96
CA PRO A 511 -20.41 -45.34 20.32
C PRO A 511 -19.49 -45.69 19.14
N THR A 512 -18.19 -45.80 19.44
CA THR A 512 -17.14 -46.26 18.52
C THR A 512 -17.15 -47.78 18.34
N ALA A 513 -16.98 -48.26 17.11
CA ALA A 513 -16.68 -49.67 16.81
C ALA A 513 -15.29 -49.81 16.15
N LYS A 514 -14.45 -50.72 16.65
CA LYS A 514 -13.11 -51.01 16.11
C LYS A 514 -13.14 -52.12 15.05
N ALA A 515 -12.18 -52.05 14.13
CA ALA A 515 -12.00 -53.03 13.05
C ALA A 515 -11.37 -54.35 13.52
N ALA A 516 -11.61 -55.42 12.74
CA ALA A 516 -10.84 -56.67 12.74
C ALA A 516 -10.55 -57.09 11.28
N VAL A 517 -9.42 -57.77 11.06
CA VAL A 517 -8.81 -58.05 9.74
C VAL A 517 -8.79 -59.56 9.46
N THR A 518 -9.13 -60.00 8.25
CA THR A 518 -8.57 -61.25 7.65
C THR A 518 -8.70 -61.33 6.12
N ALA A 519 -7.54 -61.51 5.46
CA ALA A 519 -7.18 -62.35 4.30
C ALA A 519 -8.10 -62.56 3.06
N ALA A 520 -7.46 -62.53 1.88
CA ALA A 520 -7.98 -62.98 0.57
C ALA A 520 -7.80 -64.51 0.34
N PRO A 521 -8.38 -65.12 -0.73
CA PRO A 521 -7.68 -65.18 -2.03
C PRO A 521 -8.58 -65.16 -3.29
N ALA A 522 -7.96 -65.05 -4.48
CA ALA A 522 -8.59 -65.22 -5.81
C ALA A 522 -8.67 -66.71 -6.24
N PRO A 523 -9.44 -67.13 -7.29
CA PRO A 523 -8.96 -67.01 -8.68
C PRO A 523 -9.98 -67.07 -9.89
N ARG A 524 -9.46 -66.78 -11.10
CA ARG A 524 -9.68 -67.44 -12.43
C ARG A 524 -10.97 -67.33 -13.30
N THR A 525 -10.82 -66.57 -14.40
CA THR A 525 -10.95 -66.94 -15.85
C THR A 525 -12.19 -67.64 -16.47
N ARG A 526 -12.84 -66.96 -17.44
CA ARG A 526 -13.23 -67.37 -18.84
C ARG A 526 -14.00 -66.17 -19.47
N ARG A 527 -13.85 -65.68 -20.71
CA ARG A 527 -13.39 -66.12 -22.06
C ARG A 527 -14.47 -66.73 -22.97
N THR A 528 -15.14 -65.86 -23.75
CA THR A 528 -15.83 -66.09 -25.05
C THR A 528 -15.93 -64.72 -25.77
N THR A 529 -15.26 -64.45 -26.90
CA THR A 529 -15.69 -64.68 -28.31
C THR A 529 -17.10 -64.17 -28.61
N ALA A 530 -17.35 -63.04 -29.32
CA ALA A 530 -16.96 -62.58 -30.68
C ALA A 530 -18.05 -62.83 -31.74
N ALA A 531 -18.43 -61.79 -32.50
CA ALA A 531 -18.73 -61.77 -33.96
C ALA A 531 -19.85 -60.80 -34.42
N ARG A 532 -19.43 -59.68 -35.04
CA ARG A 532 -19.68 -59.30 -36.46
C ARG A 532 -21.08 -58.85 -36.95
N LYS A 533 -21.02 -57.89 -37.90
CA LYS A 533 -22.05 -57.25 -38.75
C LYS A 533 -22.65 -55.97 -38.13
N ALA A 534 -22.87 -54.90 -38.89
CA ALA A 534 -22.61 -54.65 -40.33
C ALA A 534 -21.80 -53.37 -40.53
#